data_AF-A0A3A8NW22-F1
#
_entry.id   AF-A0A3A8NW22-F1
#
_cell.length_a   1.000
_cell.length_b   1.000
_cell.length_c   1.000
_cell.angle_alpha   90.00
_cell.angle_beta   90.00
_cell.angle_gamma   90.00
#
_symmetry.space_group_name_H-M   'P 1'
#
loop_
_entity.id
_entity.type
_entity.pdbx_description
1 polymer ?
#
loop_
_entity_poly.entity_id
_entity_poly.type
_entity_poly.pdbx_seq_one_letter_code
_entity_poly.pdbx_strand_id
1 'polypeptide(L)'
;MTRALPPAVLSPSSDVCVLSERLRASPRDVSDARASRAARSRGPGPGWRARGWTSPVELGSRVRAGAGALSARWFPPPRITGSPSTSFAGRSSDISGRLHPPGSKAYLVTAADEALHRLSRVVAFEHGETNMLKSCWKNRVLVAALAASMSTLGTGCDDDDEVTPPSNTDTVTDTTRLRVIHGSPDAPAVDIYAEGQTAPLFSNVRYGDTTAYATVPAGTYNVQVRPAGAPATSEPVYSTGPLTLDTGATVSALAAGLLTSTDNAQAFRVLPLAEGFGAAADGRARVRIVHAGADAPTVALDVGDDGSSEVTDLQRFQDTGAAGVDLPAGQSFQVGVLAGGNKVTAFTLPALPSRGEVFVIATGQLSAKPNAANGFSLLAADLGFVRQNPVVYALHGSPDAPPVDIFTGNAELVDDLSFGELSAPLQVPPGVYPLDVFAHAAGATRPAGNPAATDTTPTLVAGERYLVVAAGFLSPAVTDPADSTFELLAFADGFTPDADSLRLRVVHGSPDAPPVDVSPLVNGLVPADATFNDLTYRQASAPEGVELPAVQAQVGVVAAAATNRTPAARFQLDTAPFIGKGVFAVAAGALSPSEASEAPFRLIAVDTSVSPWAAITLQPEGP
;
A
#
# COMPACT_ATOMS: atom_id res chain seq x y z
N MET A 1 69.48 39.44 -32.79
CA MET A 1 69.64 38.43 -31.73
C MET A 1 68.29 37.72 -31.61
N THR A 2 67.90 36.76 -32.46
CA THR A 2 68.43 35.37 -32.56
C THR A 2 68.58 34.76 -31.16
N ARG A 3 67.86 33.69 -30.76
CA ARG A 3 67.72 32.39 -31.45
C ARG A 3 66.52 31.54 -30.96
N ALA A 4 65.66 31.10 -31.90
CA ALA A 4 65.01 29.78 -32.10
C ALA A 4 64.21 29.00 -30.99
N LEU A 5 62.88 28.85 -31.19
CA LEU A 5 62.09 27.65 -31.63
C LEU A 5 62.40 26.22 -31.08
N PRO A 6 61.46 25.21 -31.15
CA PRO A 6 60.03 25.15 -31.57
C PRO A 6 59.14 24.23 -30.65
N PRO A 7 57.99 23.62 -31.05
CA PRO A 7 56.85 24.05 -31.89
C PRO A 7 55.44 23.90 -31.21
N ALA A 8 54.40 24.43 -31.87
CA ALA A 8 52.98 24.07 -31.70
C ALA A 8 52.49 23.11 -32.81
N VAL A 9 51.27 22.55 -32.72
CA VAL A 9 50.47 21.78 -33.74
C VAL A 9 49.30 21.09 -32.98
N LEU A 10 48.02 20.99 -33.38
CA LEU A 10 47.23 21.41 -34.56
C LEU A 10 45.72 21.53 -34.18
N SER A 11 44.97 22.36 -34.93
CA SER A 11 43.56 22.11 -35.32
C SER A 11 43.55 22.13 -36.87
N PRO A 12 42.73 21.33 -37.58
CA PRO A 12 41.42 21.84 -38.04
C PRO A 12 40.35 20.77 -38.42
N SER A 13 39.15 21.23 -38.86
CA SER A 13 38.24 20.72 -39.93
C SER A 13 38.02 19.20 -40.14
N SER A 14 36.83 18.69 -40.49
CA SER A 14 35.89 19.22 -41.50
C SER A 14 34.48 18.58 -41.43
N ASP A 15 33.54 19.22 -42.12
CA ASP A 15 32.17 18.82 -42.47
C ASP A 15 31.99 17.37 -43.01
N VAL A 16 30.77 16.82 -42.89
CA VAL A 16 30.01 16.15 -43.99
C VAL A 16 28.50 16.13 -43.71
N CYS A 17 27.72 16.56 -44.72
CA CYS A 17 26.29 16.33 -45.02
C CYS A 17 25.20 16.42 -43.93
N VAL A 18 24.49 17.55 -43.95
CA VAL A 18 23.02 17.56 -43.81
C VAL A 18 22.41 16.81 -45.00
N LEU A 19 21.68 15.71 -44.74
CA LEU A 19 20.86 15.04 -45.75
C LEU A 19 19.37 15.29 -45.43
N SER A 20 18.83 16.35 -46.01
CA SER A 20 17.43 16.72 -45.90
C SER A 20 16.59 15.99 -46.95
N GLU A 21 16.19 14.74 -46.64
CA GLU A 21 15.31 13.97 -47.52
C GLU A 21 13.87 14.48 -47.48
N ARG A 22 13.56 15.35 -48.44
CA ARG A 22 12.20 15.70 -48.82
C ARG A 22 11.51 14.50 -49.48
N LEU A 23 10.70 13.75 -48.73
CA LEU A 23 9.66 12.94 -49.36
C LEU A 23 8.46 13.84 -49.71
N ARG A 24 8.44 14.28 -50.97
CA ARG A 24 7.24 14.86 -51.60
C ARG A 24 6.20 13.76 -51.81
N ALA A 25 5.05 13.88 -51.16
CA ALA A 25 3.80 13.37 -51.72
C ALA A 25 3.02 14.58 -52.27
N SER A 26 2.88 14.66 -53.59
CA SER A 26 2.07 15.71 -54.22
C SER A 26 0.58 15.42 -54.00
N PRO A 27 -0.26 16.43 -53.72
CA PRO A 27 -1.70 16.27 -53.91
C PRO A 27 -1.99 16.02 -55.40
N ARG A 28 -3.11 15.33 -55.69
CA ARG A 28 -3.75 15.34 -57.00
C ARG A 28 -5.18 15.87 -56.88
N ASP A 29 -5.56 16.58 -57.92
CA ASP A 29 -6.67 17.53 -57.93
C ASP A 29 -8.07 16.95 -57.72
N VAL A 30 -8.89 17.85 -57.20
CA VAL A 30 -10.34 17.92 -57.31
C VAL A 30 -10.79 17.78 -58.77
N SER A 31 -11.95 17.14 -58.99
CA SER A 31 -12.85 17.53 -60.07
C SER A 31 -14.31 17.37 -59.66
N ASP A 32 -15.10 18.43 -59.90
CA ASP A 32 -16.53 18.53 -59.60
C ASP A 32 -17.42 17.48 -60.29
N ALA A 33 -18.57 17.16 -59.68
CA ALA A 33 -19.84 17.10 -60.42
C ALA A 33 -21.10 17.14 -59.53
N ARG A 34 -21.73 18.32 -59.48
CA ARG A 34 -23.18 18.59 -59.57
C ARG A 34 -24.21 17.79 -58.73
N ALA A 35 -24.95 18.54 -57.92
CA ALA A 35 -26.29 18.20 -57.43
C ALA A 35 -27.33 17.98 -58.54
N SER A 36 -28.35 17.15 -58.27
CA SER A 36 -29.72 17.41 -58.76
C SER A 36 -30.83 16.70 -57.96
N ARG A 37 -31.91 17.47 -57.70
CA ARG A 37 -33.35 17.14 -57.55
C ARG A 37 -33.76 15.72 -57.07
N ALA A 38 -34.49 15.54 -55.97
CA ALA A 38 -35.80 16.08 -55.56
C ALA A 38 -37.05 15.25 -55.95
N ALA A 39 -37.74 14.80 -54.90
CA ALA A 39 -39.20 14.75 -54.71
C ALA A 39 -40.08 13.59 -55.24
N ARG A 40 -41.09 13.31 -54.39
CA ARG A 40 -42.38 12.58 -54.56
C ARG A 40 -42.37 11.15 -54.00
N SER A 41 -43.01 10.82 -52.86
CA SER A 41 -44.41 10.98 -52.42
C SER A 41 -45.41 10.02 -53.07
N ARG A 42 -45.97 9.07 -52.30
CA ARG A 42 -47.37 8.57 -52.30
C ARG A 42 -47.53 7.32 -51.41
N GLY A 43 -48.56 7.28 -50.55
CA GLY A 43 -49.15 6.02 -50.02
C GLY A 43 -50.33 5.57 -50.91
N PRO A 44 -51.39 4.87 -50.42
CA PRO A 44 -51.61 4.34 -49.04
C PRO A 44 -52.31 2.95 -48.91
N GLY A 45 -52.15 2.28 -47.73
CA GLY A 45 -53.08 1.28 -47.11
C GLY A 45 -53.33 -0.07 -47.83
N PRO A 46 -54.15 -1.02 -47.28
CA PRO A 46 -54.70 -1.24 -45.91
C PRO A 46 -54.23 -2.62 -45.30
N GLY A 47 -54.68 -3.16 -44.14
CA GLY A 47 -55.48 -2.64 -43.02
C GLY A 47 -56.49 -3.63 -42.35
N TRP A 48 -56.05 -4.56 -41.49
CA TRP A 48 -56.92 -5.42 -40.62
C TRP A 48 -56.44 -5.33 -39.14
N ARG A 49 -57.23 -4.73 -38.21
CA ARG A 49 -58.21 -5.35 -37.26
C ARG A 49 -57.57 -6.26 -36.17
N ALA A 50 -57.90 -6.16 -34.88
CA ALA A 50 -58.80 -5.21 -34.16
C ALA A 50 -58.64 -5.27 -32.62
N ARG A 51 -58.94 -4.13 -31.96
CA ARG A 51 -59.53 -3.92 -30.60
C ARG A 51 -58.88 -4.61 -29.36
N GLY A 52 -58.69 -3.91 -28.23
CA GLY A 52 -58.88 -2.48 -27.96
C GLY A 52 -58.91 -2.11 -26.47
N TRP A 53 -58.96 -0.78 -26.21
CA TRP A 53 -59.61 -0.09 -25.08
C TRP A 53 -59.05 -0.39 -23.65
N THR A 54 -58.68 0.57 -22.81
CA THR A 54 -59.00 2.02 -22.71
C THR A 54 -57.84 2.87 -22.19
N SER A 55 -57.91 4.18 -22.43
CA SER A 55 -57.19 5.27 -21.73
C SER A 55 -58.25 6.32 -21.32
N PRO A 56 -57.92 7.55 -20.85
CA PRO A 56 -56.76 8.03 -20.09
C PRO A 56 -57.19 8.84 -18.82
N VAL A 57 -56.24 9.26 -17.97
CA VAL A 57 -56.30 10.57 -17.26
C VAL A 57 -54.87 11.08 -17.05
N GLU A 58 -54.59 12.30 -17.52
CA GLU A 58 -53.45 13.10 -17.07
C GLU A 58 -53.77 13.79 -15.74
N LEU A 59 -52.78 13.94 -14.84
CA LEU A 59 -52.50 15.22 -14.17
C LEU A 59 -51.17 15.12 -13.40
N GLY A 60 -50.31 16.12 -13.58
CA GLY A 60 -48.95 16.11 -13.02
C GLY A 60 -48.87 16.56 -11.56
N SER A 61 -47.71 16.31 -10.93
CA SER A 61 -47.39 16.79 -9.59
C SER A 61 -46.05 17.54 -9.56
N ARG A 62 -46.11 18.84 -9.31
CA ARG A 62 -44.98 19.63 -8.78
C ARG A 62 -44.97 19.50 -7.25
N VAL A 63 -43.88 18.99 -6.67
CA VAL A 63 -43.51 19.12 -5.24
C VAL A 63 -41.97 19.10 -5.25
N ARG A 64 -41.20 20.15 -4.95
CA ARG A 64 -41.15 21.05 -3.78
C ARG A 64 -40.90 20.33 -2.45
N ALA A 65 -39.70 19.76 -2.29
CA ALA A 65 -39.14 19.49 -0.96
C ALA A 65 -38.52 20.78 -0.41
N GLY A 66 -39.08 21.30 0.68
CA GLY A 66 -38.51 22.40 1.45
C GLY A 66 -37.84 21.89 2.73
N ALA A 67 -37.09 22.77 3.39
CA ALA A 67 -36.41 22.45 4.65
C ALA A 67 -37.35 21.86 5.72
N GLY A 68 -36.89 20.79 6.37
CA GLY A 68 -37.53 20.19 7.54
C GLY A 68 -36.48 19.95 8.63
N ALA A 69 -36.31 20.90 9.53
CA ALA A 69 -35.39 20.77 10.65
C ALA A 69 -35.89 19.70 11.65
N LEU A 70 -35.05 18.71 11.94
CA LEU A 70 -35.30 17.74 13.01
C LEU A 70 -34.54 18.14 14.27
N SER A 71 -35.24 18.81 15.18
CA SER A 71 -34.76 19.10 16.53
C SER A 71 -34.74 17.82 17.38
N ALA A 72 -33.55 17.29 17.69
CA ALA A 72 -33.41 16.22 18.68
C ALA A 72 -33.66 16.76 20.10
N ARG A 73 -34.75 16.31 20.75
CA ARG A 73 -35.02 16.62 22.16
C ARG A 73 -34.26 15.64 23.06
N TRP A 74 -33.47 16.18 23.97
CA TRP A 74 -32.79 15.42 25.02
C TRP A 74 -33.77 14.94 26.09
N PHE A 75 -33.60 13.69 26.55
CA PHE A 75 -34.19 13.18 27.79
C PHE A 75 -33.06 12.94 28.83
N PRO A 76 -33.22 13.34 30.10
CA PRO A 76 -32.19 13.19 31.12
C PRO A 76 -32.23 11.81 31.82
N PRO A 77 -31.12 11.35 32.41
CA PRO A 77 -31.07 10.10 33.18
C PRO A 77 -31.72 10.25 34.57
N PRO A 78 -32.27 9.16 35.16
CA PRO A 78 -32.92 9.21 36.46
C PRO A 78 -31.91 9.24 37.62
N ARG A 79 -32.19 10.09 38.63
CA ARG A 79 -31.62 9.95 39.97
C ARG A 79 -32.50 9.00 40.79
N ILE A 80 -31.91 8.05 41.51
CA ILE A 80 -32.55 7.40 42.66
C ILE A 80 -31.58 7.41 43.85
N THR A 81 -32.09 7.86 44.99
CA THR A 81 -31.43 7.93 46.30
C THR A 81 -31.92 6.80 47.20
N GLY A 82 -31.07 6.17 48.02
CA GLY A 82 -31.56 5.33 49.13
C GLY A 82 -30.57 4.32 49.73
N SER A 83 -29.91 4.72 50.83
CA SER A 83 -29.52 3.82 51.94
C SER A 83 -30.73 3.71 52.93
N PRO A 84 -30.79 2.84 53.98
CA PRO A 84 -29.68 2.18 54.68
C PRO A 84 -29.91 0.75 55.26
N SER A 85 -28.86 0.19 55.89
CA SER A 85 -28.84 -0.78 57.04
C SER A 85 -29.61 -2.12 56.92
N THR A 86 -29.08 -3.29 57.33
CA THR A 86 -28.70 -3.65 58.72
C THR A 86 -27.78 -4.89 58.82
N SER A 87 -27.14 -5.00 59.99
CA SER A 87 -26.36 -6.14 60.53
C SER A 87 -26.96 -7.55 60.46
N PHE A 88 -26.09 -8.57 60.46
CA PHE A 88 -26.21 -9.71 61.40
C PHE A 88 -24.84 -10.33 61.75
N ALA A 89 -24.75 -11.05 62.88
CA ALA A 89 -23.48 -11.51 63.48
C ALA A 89 -23.53 -12.99 63.94
N GLY A 90 -22.35 -13.61 64.10
CA GLY A 90 -22.14 -14.94 64.71
C GLY A 90 -20.77 -15.53 64.35
N ARG A 91 -19.73 -15.46 65.22
CA ARG A 91 -19.36 -16.44 66.27
C ARG A 91 -18.78 -17.76 65.69
N SER A 92 -17.45 -17.93 65.68
CA SER A 92 -16.61 -18.63 66.71
C SER A 92 -16.61 -20.17 66.53
N SER A 93 -15.49 -20.91 66.62
CA SER A 93 -14.50 -20.91 67.72
C SER A 93 -13.22 -21.75 67.42
N ASP A 94 -12.10 -21.44 68.10
CA ASP A 94 -11.10 -22.36 68.70
C ASP A 94 -10.26 -23.35 67.81
N ILE A 95 -9.01 -23.76 68.11
CA ILE A 95 -7.98 -23.43 69.16
C ILE A 95 -6.57 -23.93 68.70
N SER A 96 -5.48 -23.43 69.31
CA SER A 96 -4.08 -23.98 69.32
C SER A 96 -3.27 -23.94 68.01
N GLY A 97 -1.96 -23.60 67.97
CA GLY A 97 -1.01 -23.15 69.02
C GLY A 97 0.48 -23.38 68.64
N ARG A 98 1.39 -22.54 69.20
CA ARG A 98 2.90 -22.57 69.16
C ARG A 98 3.66 -21.84 68.01
N LEU A 99 4.37 -20.76 68.40
CA LEU A 99 5.83 -20.45 68.28
C LEU A 99 6.61 -21.02 67.05
N HIS A 100 7.46 -20.31 66.28
CA HIS A 100 8.27 -19.07 66.47
C HIS A 100 8.46 -18.28 65.12
N PRO A 101 9.02 -17.03 65.11
CA PRO A 101 9.21 -16.15 63.93
C PRO A 101 10.71 -16.03 63.52
N PRO A 102 11.20 -15.03 62.73
CA PRO A 102 10.58 -14.10 61.74
C PRO A 102 11.27 -14.15 60.34
N GLY A 103 10.85 -13.34 59.35
CA GLY A 103 11.57 -13.28 58.06
C GLY A 103 11.08 -12.32 56.97
N SER A 104 10.54 -11.13 57.29
CA SER A 104 10.11 -10.14 56.28
C SER A 104 11.12 -9.01 56.07
N LYS A 105 11.47 -8.74 54.80
CA LYS A 105 12.08 -7.46 54.37
C LYS A 105 11.42 -7.01 53.06
N ALA A 106 10.74 -5.86 53.13
CA ALA A 106 10.47 -5.04 51.95
C ALA A 106 11.71 -4.21 51.61
N TYR A 107 11.84 -3.75 50.36
CA TYR A 107 12.55 -2.50 50.06
C TYR A 107 11.95 -1.80 48.83
N LEU A 108 11.81 -0.48 48.94
CA LEU A 108 11.53 0.43 47.83
C LEU A 108 12.77 0.61 46.94
N VAL A 109 12.56 1.06 45.70
CA VAL A 109 13.61 1.72 44.90
C VAL A 109 13.05 3.03 44.34
N THR A 110 13.78 4.12 44.58
CA THR A 110 13.62 5.46 43.99
C THR A 110 14.82 5.78 43.11
N ALA A 111 14.70 6.75 42.20
CA ALA A 111 15.69 7.08 41.17
C ALA A 111 16.73 8.17 41.58
N ALA A 112 17.66 8.45 40.65
CA ALA A 112 18.75 9.46 40.68
C ALA A 112 19.93 9.15 41.65
N ASP A 113 21.20 9.51 41.38
CA ASP A 113 21.88 10.24 40.28
C ASP A 113 23.41 9.93 40.33
N GLU A 114 24.17 10.00 39.22
CA GLU A 114 25.62 10.34 39.21
C GLU A 114 26.25 10.44 37.80
N ALA A 115 27.35 11.20 37.67
CA ALA A 115 27.83 11.75 36.39
C ALA A 115 29.31 11.53 36.05
N LEU A 116 29.61 11.71 34.74
CA LEU A 116 30.90 12.15 34.14
C LEU A 116 32.18 11.31 34.32
N HIS A 117 32.72 10.80 33.20
CA HIS A 117 34.15 11.00 32.88
C HIS A 117 34.45 11.05 31.36
N ARG A 118 35.31 12.01 31.00
CA ARG A 118 35.89 12.37 29.68
C ARG A 118 36.92 11.31 29.16
N LEU A 119 37.38 11.22 27.89
CA LEU A 119 37.69 12.25 26.86
C LEU A 119 37.93 11.60 25.43
N SER A 120 37.44 12.27 24.37
CA SER A 120 37.97 12.39 22.97
C SER A 120 38.78 11.28 22.25
N ARG A 121 38.41 11.02 20.97
CA ARG A 121 39.39 11.05 19.86
C ARG A 121 38.75 11.28 18.47
N VAL A 122 39.50 11.97 17.61
CA VAL A 122 39.21 12.31 16.21
C VAL A 122 39.49 11.11 15.29
N VAL A 123 38.66 10.91 14.27
CA VAL A 123 39.04 10.19 13.02
C VAL A 123 38.47 10.95 11.83
N ALA A 124 39.24 11.02 10.73
CA ALA A 124 38.95 11.82 9.56
C ALA A 124 37.98 11.15 8.57
N PHE A 125 37.33 11.97 7.75
CA PHE A 125 36.74 11.58 6.47
C PHE A 125 37.86 11.27 5.45
N GLU A 126 37.79 10.14 4.75
CA GLU A 126 38.57 9.91 3.53
C GLU A 126 37.79 9.03 2.55
N HIS A 127 37.99 9.25 1.24
CA HIS A 127 37.22 8.62 0.17
C HIS A 127 37.58 7.14 -0.08
N GLY A 128 36.63 6.37 -0.62
CA GLY A 128 36.87 5.01 -1.10
C GLY A 128 35.90 4.59 -2.21
N GLU A 129 36.21 4.96 -3.45
CA GLU A 129 35.48 4.51 -4.64
C GLU A 129 35.86 3.08 -5.08
N THR A 130 34.93 2.41 -5.77
CA THR A 130 35.11 1.23 -6.64
C THR A 130 35.62 -0.10 -6.04
N ASN A 131 34.82 -1.16 -6.16
CA ASN A 131 35.09 -2.30 -7.06
C ASN A 131 33.99 -3.38 -6.99
N MET A 132 32.99 -3.30 -7.88
CA MET A 132 32.21 -4.48 -8.27
C MET A 132 32.97 -5.22 -9.37
N LEU A 133 33.47 -6.43 -9.08
CA LEU A 133 33.62 -7.58 -10.02
C LEU A 133 34.43 -8.71 -9.37
N LYS A 134 34.03 -9.97 -9.67
CA LYS A 134 34.63 -11.28 -9.31
C LYS A 134 34.09 -11.96 -8.04
N SER A 135 33.11 -12.85 -8.23
CA SER A 135 33.21 -14.24 -7.73
C SER A 135 32.16 -15.17 -8.38
N CYS A 136 32.53 -15.80 -9.49
CA CYS A 136 31.81 -16.96 -10.03
C CYS A 136 32.80 -18.08 -10.37
N TRP A 137 33.29 -18.83 -9.37
CA TRP A 137 33.62 -20.26 -9.54
C TRP A 137 34.07 -20.92 -8.24
N LYS A 138 33.29 -21.89 -7.75
CA LYS A 138 33.71 -23.26 -7.35
C LYS A 138 32.66 -23.87 -6.42
N ASN A 139 32.17 -25.05 -6.80
CA ASN A 139 32.17 -26.25 -5.95
C ASN A 139 31.70 -27.47 -6.76
N ARG A 140 32.66 -28.28 -7.20
CA ARG A 140 32.47 -29.69 -7.58
C ARG A 140 33.63 -30.47 -6.95
N VAL A 141 33.35 -31.27 -5.93
CA VAL A 141 34.26 -32.31 -5.44
C VAL A 141 33.45 -33.57 -5.10
N LEU A 142 33.95 -34.68 -5.63
CA LEU A 142 33.68 -36.10 -5.40
C LEU A 142 32.73 -36.52 -4.26
N VAL A 143 31.90 -37.52 -4.58
CA VAL A 143 31.95 -38.81 -3.88
C VAL A 143 32.03 -39.94 -4.91
N ALA A 144 32.99 -40.84 -4.76
CA ALA A 144 33.07 -42.12 -5.47
C ALA A 144 33.87 -43.12 -4.63
N ALA A 145 33.28 -44.27 -4.29
CA ALA A 145 33.92 -45.59 -4.12
C ALA A 145 33.02 -46.56 -3.30
N LEU A 146 32.68 -47.70 -3.92
CA LEU A 146 32.53 -49.09 -3.41
C LEU A 146 31.49 -49.81 -4.29
N ALA A 147 31.64 -51.09 -4.67
CA ALA A 147 32.76 -52.01 -4.50
C ALA A 147 32.80 -52.97 -5.71
N ALA A 148 33.97 -53.56 -5.98
CA ALA A 148 34.13 -54.61 -6.98
C ALA A 148 34.07 -56.01 -6.34
N SER A 149 33.51 -56.98 -7.04
CA SER A 149 33.65 -58.40 -6.76
C SER A 149 34.05 -59.17 -8.02
N MET A 150 35.08 -60.00 -7.88
CA MET A 150 35.59 -60.95 -8.90
C MET A 150 34.51 -62.04 -9.16
N SER A 151 34.47 -62.74 -10.30
CA SER A 151 35.55 -63.64 -10.74
C SER A 151 35.39 -64.13 -12.20
N THR A 152 36.48 -64.69 -12.73
CA THR A 152 36.71 -65.20 -14.09
C THR A 152 35.91 -66.46 -14.46
N LEU A 153 35.56 -66.62 -15.76
CA LEU A 153 36.11 -67.65 -16.67
C LEU A 153 35.35 -67.68 -18.02
N GLY A 154 35.99 -68.21 -19.08
CA GLY A 154 35.29 -68.81 -20.22
C GLY A 154 35.33 -68.07 -21.56
N THR A 155 36.39 -68.25 -22.34
CA THR A 155 36.29 -68.21 -23.81
C THR A 155 35.71 -69.54 -24.29
N GLY A 156 34.46 -69.55 -24.72
CA GLY A 156 33.83 -70.66 -25.45
C GLY A 156 33.24 -70.12 -26.74
N CYS A 157 33.64 -70.70 -27.88
CA CYS A 157 32.91 -70.54 -29.13
C CYS A 157 31.88 -71.67 -29.19
N ASP A 158 30.63 -71.35 -29.51
CA ASP A 158 29.69 -72.21 -30.24
C ASP A 158 28.55 -71.32 -30.77
N ASP A 159 27.87 -71.77 -31.82
CA ASP A 159 27.07 -70.93 -32.74
C ASP A 159 25.61 -70.64 -32.28
N ASP A 160 25.00 -69.67 -32.98
CA ASP A 160 23.56 -69.42 -33.11
C ASP A 160 22.70 -69.23 -31.84
N ASP A 161 22.61 -67.98 -31.36
CA ASP A 161 21.47 -67.49 -30.59
C ASP A 161 20.95 -66.16 -31.15
N GLU A 162 19.63 -66.04 -31.27
CA GLU A 162 18.92 -64.93 -31.91
C GLU A 162 19.06 -63.63 -31.10
N VAL A 163 19.81 -62.65 -31.64
CA VAL A 163 19.89 -61.31 -31.05
C VAL A 163 18.56 -60.58 -31.22
N THR A 164 17.63 -60.84 -30.29
CA THR A 164 16.65 -59.83 -29.93
C THR A 164 17.43 -58.61 -29.45
N PRO A 165 17.24 -57.41 -30.05
CA PRO A 165 17.88 -56.21 -29.52
C PRO A 165 17.40 -56.06 -28.07
N PRO A 166 18.29 -55.69 -27.13
CA PRO A 166 17.86 -55.46 -25.75
C PRO A 166 16.69 -54.48 -25.81
N SER A 167 15.55 -54.90 -25.27
CA SER A 167 14.43 -54.00 -25.08
C SER A 167 14.95 -52.89 -24.18
N ASN A 168 15.18 -51.72 -24.77
CA ASN A 168 15.43 -50.51 -24.02
C ASN A 168 14.14 -50.19 -23.26
N THR A 169 13.92 -50.86 -22.13
CA THR A 169 13.34 -50.23 -20.95
C THR A 169 14.36 -49.20 -20.46
N ASP A 170 14.59 -48.21 -21.31
CA ASP A 170 14.86 -46.86 -20.87
C ASP A 170 13.66 -46.57 -19.97
N THR A 171 13.88 -46.65 -18.66
CA THR A 171 12.90 -46.15 -17.70
C THR A 171 12.86 -44.66 -17.91
N VAL A 172 12.03 -44.24 -18.87
CA VAL A 172 11.35 -42.97 -18.85
C VAL A 172 10.66 -42.96 -17.50
N THR A 173 11.35 -42.39 -16.51
CA THR A 173 10.72 -42.01 -15.28
C THR A 173 9.77 -40.91 -15.69
N ASP A 174 8.51 -41.30 -15.84
CA ASP A 174 7.39 -40.39 -15.92
C ASP A 174 7.60 -39.35 -14.82
N THR A 175 7.81 -38.11 -15.23
CA THR A 175 8.29 -37.03 -14.37
C THR A 175 7.44 -35.79 -14.55
N THR A 176 7.33 -35.03 -13.48
CA THR A 176 6.61 -33.76 -13.40
C THR A 176 7.59 -32.66 -12.98
N ARG A 177 7.41 -31.46 -13.52
CA ARG A 177 8.14 -30.26 -13.08
C ARG A 177 7.28 -29.51 -12.07
N LEU A 178 7.76 -29.36 -10.84
CA LEU A 178 7.07 -28.68 -9.75
C LEU A 178 7.87 -27.44 -9.33
N ARG A 179 7.20 -26.31 -9.13
CA ARG A 179 7.72 -25.17 -8.34
C ARG A 179 6.69 -24.74 -7.30
N VAL A 180 7.13 -23.98 -6.31
CA VAL A 180 6.27 -23.40 -5.27
C VAL A 180 6.27 -21.89 -5.36
N ILE A 181 5.12 -21.28 -5.13
CA ILE A 181 4.94 -19.84 -4.95
C ILE A 181 4.31 -19.63 -3.56
N HIS A 182 4.91 -18.78 -2.73
CA HIS A 182 4.44 -18.56 -1.36
C HIS A 182 3.60 -17.28 -1.23
N GLY A 183 2.29 -17.41 -1.45
CA GLY A 183 1.29 -16.35 -1.32
C GLY A 183 0.49 -16.36 0.00
N SER A 184 0.97 -17.03 1.06
CA SER A 184 0.39 -16.91 2.41
C SER A 184 1.13 -15.82 3.20
N PRO A 185 0.46 -14.73 3.64
CA PRO A 185 1.12 -13.55 4.19
C PRO A 185 1.44 -13.62 5.70
N ASP A 186 0.84 -14.55 6.45
CA ASP A 186 1.09 -14.77 7.88
C ASP A 186 1.93 -16.04 8.15
N ALA A 187 2.11 -16.90 7.15
CA ALA A 187 3.01 -18.04 7.25
C ALA A 187 4.48 -17.57 7.29
N PRO A 188 5.31 -18.09 8.23
CA PRO A 188 6.74 -17.84 8.24
C PRO A 188 7.42 -18.54 7.06
N ALA A 189 8.75 -18.42 6.94
CA ALA A 189 9.49 -19.24 5.98
C ALA A 189 9.22 -20.74 6.21
N VAL A 190 9.02 -21.51 5.13
CA VAL A 190 8.67 -22.94 5.20
C VAL A 190 9.66 -23.85 4.46
N ASP A 191 9.78 -25.08 4.96
CA ASP A 191 10.35 -26.23 4.27
C ASP A 191 9.21 -27.15 3.81
N ILE A 192 9.37 -27.73 2.61
CA ILE A 192 8.31 -28.46 1.89
C ILE A 192 8.80 -29.86 1.58
N TYR A 193 8.12 -30.85 2.13
CA TYR A 193 8.50 -32.26 2.06
C TYR A 193 7.47 -33.07 1.26
N ALA A 194 7.93 -34.11 0.57
CA ALA A 194 7.08 -35.27 0.32
C ALA A 194 7.04 -36.12 1.60
N GLU A 195 5.87 -36.61 1.99
CA GLU A 195 5.71 -37.46 3.17
C GLU A 195 6.70 -38.65 3.19
N GLY A 196 7.29 -38.90 4.36
CA GLY A 196 8.31 -39.94 4.56
C GLY A 196 9.73 -39.58 4.11
N GLN A 197 9.95 -38.44 3.44
CA GLN A 197 11.29 -37.99 3.07
C GLN A 197 11.98 -37.22 4.21
N THR A 198 13.29 -37.42 4.34
CA THR A 198 14.13 -36.74 5.36
C THR A 198 14.73 -35.42 4.87
N ALA A 199 14.82 -35.23 3.56
CA ALA A 199 15.23 -33.98 2.93
C ALA A 199 14.01 -33.27 2.31
N PRO A 200 13.89 -31.93 2.44
CA PRO A 200 12.84 -31.18 1.79
C PRO A 200 13.06 -31.11 0.27
N LEU A 201 11.97 -31.06 -0.50
CA LEU A 201 11.96 -30.74 -1.92
C LEU A 201 12.33 -29.27 -2.17
N PHE A 202 11.85 -28.38 -1.30
CA PHE A 202 12.15 -26.96 -1.30
C PHE A 202 12.35 -26.50 0.15
N SER A 203 13.37 -25.70 0.42
CA SER A 203 13.68 -25.21 1.76
C SER A 203 13.69 -23.69 1.86
N ASN A 204 13.34 -23.19 3.04
CA ASN A 204 13.40 -21.78 3.42
C ASN A 204 12.66 -20.84 2.43
N VAL A 205 11.51 -21.29 1.94
CA VAL A 205 10.65 -20.53 1.02
C VAL A 205 9.86 -19.50 1.85
N ARG A 206 10.08 -18.21 1.60
CA ARG A 206 9.45 -17.08 2.32
C ARG A 206 8.24 -16.53 1.56
N TYR A 207 7.39 -15.76 2.24
CA TYR A 207 6.34 -14.98 1.59
C TYR A 207 6.89 -14.11 0.45
N GLY A 208 6.32 -14.29 -0.75
CA GLY A 208 6.79 -13.67 -1.99
C GLY A 208 7.76 -14.50 -2.82
N ASP A 209 8.40 -15.53 -2.26
CA ASP A 209 9.34 -16.36 -3.00
C ASP A 209 8.61 -17.21 -4.05
N THR A 210 9.22 -17.30 -5.24
CA THR A 210 8.94 -18.34 -6.24
C THR A 210 10.18 -19.21 -6.39
N THR A 211 10.05 -20.52 -6.21
CA THR A 211 11.19 -21.43 -6.31
C THR A 211 11.58 -21.68 -7.77
N ALA A 212 12.82 -22.12 -7.98
CA ALA A 212 13.16 -22.86 -9.19
C ALA A 212 12.33 -24.15 -9.28
N TYR A 213 12.22 -24.71 -10.49
CA TYR A 213 11.55 -26.00 -10.68
C TYR A 213 12.43 -27.16 -10.17
N ALA A 214 11.83 -28.06 -9.41
CA ALA A 214 12.33 -29.40 -9.18
C ALA A 214 11.67 -30.37 -10.17
N THR A 215 12.44 -31.33 -10.69
CA THR A 215 11.89 -32.48 -11.41
C THR A 215 11.68 -33.61 -10.41
N VAL A 216 10.44 -34.07 -10.28
CA VAL A 216 10.04 -35.18 -9.41
C VAL A 216 9.40 -36.29 -10.26
N PRO A 217 9.40 -37.56 -9.82
CA PRO A 217 8.55 -38.58 -10.42
C PRO A 217 7.08 -38.14 -10.47
N ALA A 218 6.36 -38.55 -11.51
CA ALA A 218 4.91 -38.42 -11.56
C ALA A 218 4.26 -39.42 -10.59
N GLY A 219 3.09 -39.06 -10.06
CA GLY A 219 2.36 -39.86 -9.08
C GLY A 219 1.63 -39.03 -8.03
N THR A 220 1.07 -39.70 -7.03
CA THR A 220 0.34 -39.04 -5.94
C THR A 220 1.24 -38.82 -4.73
N TYR A 221 1.33 -37.57 -4.29
CA TYR A 221 2.11 -37.13 -3.14
C TYR A 221 1.20 -36.64 -2.02
N ASN A 222 1.59 -36.87 -0.76
CA ASN A 222 1.13 -36.04 0.36
C ASN A 222 2.24 -35.02 0.64
N VAL A 223 2.01 -33.77 0.25
CA VAL A 223 2.98 -32.68 0.44
C VAL A 223 2.77 -32.08 1.81
N GLN A 224 3.84 -32.07 2.61
CA GLN A 224 3.83 -31.59 3.99
C GLN A 224 4.64 -30.30 4.11
N VAL A 225 4.05 -29.29 4.73
CA VAL A 225 4.66 -27.99 4.99
C VAL A 225 5.11 -27.95 6.46
N ARG A 226 6.33 -27.47 6.71
CA ARG A 226 6.91 -27.27 8.04
C ARG A 226 7.53 -25.87 8.15
N PRO A 227 7.65 -25.29 9.35
CA PRO A 227 8.49 -24.10 9.54
C PRO A 227 9.93 -24.39 9.10
N ALA A 228 10.58 -23.44 8.45
CA ALA A 228 11.94 -23.63 7.92
C ALA A 228 12.94 -23.99 9.01
N GLY A 229 13.74 -25.03 8.78
CA GLY A 229 14.70 -25.58 9.74
C GLY A 229 14.10 -26.47 10.84
N ALA A 230 12.78 -26.72 10.83
CA ALA A 230 12.18 -27.69 11.73
C ALA A 230 12.64 -29.13 11.39
N PRO A 231 12.81 -30.04 12.36
CA PRO A 231 13.16 -31.43 12.07
C PRO A 231 12.15 -32.09 11.12
N ALA A 232 12.61 -32.91 10.16
CA ALA A 232 11.70 -33.63 9.25
C ALA A 232 10.65 -34.49 9.99
N THR A 233 11.00 -34.97 11.20
CA THR A 233 10.13 -35.73 12.11
C THR A 233 9.18 -34.89 12.97
N SER A 234 9.20 -33.56 12.85
CA SER A 234 8.20 -32.71 13.51
C SER A 234 6.85 -32.78 12.77
N GLU A 235 5.76 -32.46 13.47
CA GLU A 235 4.43 -32.44 12.86
C GLU A 235 4.33 -31.37 11.75
N PRO A 236 3.65 -31.66 10.62
CA PRO A 236 3.34 -30.65 9.61
C PRO A 236 2.47 -29.53 10.20
N VAL A 237 2.74 -28.28 9.80
CA VAL A 237 1.77 -27.17 10.00
C VAL A 237 0.65 -27.21 8.97
N TYR A 238 0.89 -27.87 7.83
CA TYR A 238 -0.12 -28.18 6.82
C TYR A 238 0.28 -29.43 6.04
N SER A 239 -0.72 -30.20 5.60
CA SER A 239 -0.55 -31.34 4.68
C SER A 239 -1.61 -31.24 3.58
N THR A 240 -1.23 -31.41 2.32
CA THR A 240 -2.17 -31.32 1.19
C THR A 240 -3.19 -32.45 1.16
N GLY A 241 -2.89 -33.59 1.81
CA GLY A 241 -3.52 -34.85 1.42
C GLY A 241 -3.04 -35.27 0.02
N PRO A 242 -3.75 -36.21 -0.65
CA PRO A 242 -3.32 -36.73 -1.94
C PRO A 242 -3.37 -35.67 -3.06
N LEU A 243 -2.20 -35.24 -3.51
CA LEU A 243 -1.97 -34.38 -4.68
C LEU A 243 -1.37 -35.22 -5.81
N THR A 244 -2.12 -35.40 -6.89
CA THR A 244 -1.62 -36.11 -8.09
C THR A 244 -0.84 -35.15 -8.99
N LEU A 245 0.35 -35.59 -9.40
CA LEU A 245 1.24 -34.93 -10.34
C LEU A 245 1.36 -35.79 -11.60
N ASP A 246 0.80 -35.32 -12.71
CA ASP A 246 0.72 -36.08 -13.96
C ASP A 246 2.04 -36.10 -14.74
N THR A 247 2.26 -37.17 -15.50
CA THR A 247 3.40 -37.34 -16.40
C THR A 247 3.53 -36.17 -17.38
N GLY A 248 4.71 -35.55 -17.41
CA GLY A 248 5.03 -34.44 -18.32
C GLY A 248 4.43 -33.08 -17.92
N ALA A 249 3.62 -33.02 -16.87
CA ALA A 249 3.04 -31.76 -16.42
C ALA A 249 4.10 -30.79 -15.88
N THR A 250 3.81 -29.50 -15.98
CA THR A 250 4.50 -28.45 -15.22
C THR A 250 3.47 -27.78 -14.30
N VAL A 251 3.79 -27.70 -13.01
CA VAL A 251 2.86 -27.27 -11.95
C VAL A 251 3.51 -26.19 -11.08
N SER A 252 2.79 -25.09 -10.87
CA SER A 252 3.04 -24.11 -9.83
C SER A 252 2.11 -24.38 -8.64
N ALA A 253 2.66 -24.85 -7.52
CA ALA A 253 1.91 -25.00 -6.28
C ALA A 253 1.94 -23.66 -5.50
N LEU A 254 0.79 -22.98 -5.45
CA LEU A 254 0.65 -21.71 -4.74
C LEU A 254 0.13 -21.95 -3.32
N ALA A 255 0.92 -21.62 -2.30
CA ALA A 255 0.42 -21.50 -0.94
C ALA A 255 -0.41 -20.20 -0.82
N ALA A 256 -1.64 -20.29 -0.32
CA ALA A 256 -2.59 -19.16 -0.26
C ALA A 256 -3.40 -19.20 1.05
N GLY A 257 -3.97 -18.05 1.44
CA GLY A 257 -4.71 -17.93 2.69
C GLY A 257 -3.82 -17.78 3.93
N LEU A 258 -4.43 -17.82 5.11
CA LEU A 258 -3.79 -17.57 6.40
C LEU A 258 -3.52 -18.86 7.18
N LEU A 259 -2.27 -19.10 7.56
CA LEU A 259 -1.84 -20.26 8.35
C LEU A 259 -2.41 -20.26 9.76
N THR A 260 -2.63 -19.08 10.33
CA THR A 260 -3.16 -18.91 11.70
C THR A 260 -4.69 -18.86 11.76
N SER A 261 -5.39 -18.73 10.62
CA SER A 261 -6.86 -18.59 10.61
C SER A 261 -7.57 -19.94 10.67
N THR A 262 -8.55 -20.05 11.55
CA THR A 262 -9.48 -21.18 11.66
C THR A 262 -10.77 -20.99 10.86
N ASP A 263 -10.97 -19.83 10.23
CA ASP A 263 -12.06 -19.60 9.28
C ASP A 263 -11.73 -20.27 7.94
N ASN A 264 -12.50 -21.28 7.53
CA ASN A 264 -12.35 -21.97 6.25
C ASN A 264 -12.41 -21.03 5.02
N ALA A 265 -13.00 -19.84 5.13
CA ALA A 265 -13.00 -18.84 4.05
C ALA A 265 -11.66 -18.06 3.93
N GLN A 266 -10.77 -18.16 4.92
CA GLN A 266 -9.46 -17.51 4.93
C GLN A 266 -8.29 -18.50 5.09
N ALA A 267 -8.54 -19.69 5.66
CA ALA A 267 -7.53 -20.66 6.08
C ALA A 267 -6.58 -21.09 4.96
N PHE A 268 -5.35 -21.39 5.34
CA PHE A 268 -4.26 -21.82 4.48
C PHE A 268 -4.64 -23.01 3.60
N ARG A 269 -4.19 -22.95 2.34
CA ARG A 269 -4.35 -24.02 1.35
C ARG A 269 -3.24 -23.98 0.32
N VAL A 270 -3.10 -25.07 -0.42
CA VAL A 270 -2.26 -25.15 -1.62
C VAL A 270 -3.17 -25.21 -2.85
N LEU A 271 -2.95 -24.31 -3.81
CA LEU A 271 -3.62 -24.28 -5.11
C LEU A 271 -2.65 -24.82 -6.17
N PRO A 272 -2.86 -26.03 -6.73
CA PRO A 272 -2.05 -26.55 -7.81
C PRO A 272 -2.46 -25.90 -9.15
N LEU A 273 -1.57 -25.11 -9.72
CA LEU A 273 -1.77 -24.39 -10.97
C LEU A 273 -1.00 -25.09 -12.09
N ALA A 274 -1.72 -25.72 -13.02
CA ALA A 274 -1.13 -26.26 -14.24
C ALA A 274 -0.63 -25.14 -15.17
N GLU A 275 0.57 -25.31 -15.72
CA GLU A 275 1.17 -24.44 -16.73
C GLU A 275 0.99 -25.03 -18.14
N GLY A 276 1.33 -24.27 -19.18
CA GLY A 276 1.06 -24.64 -20.57
C GLY A 276 -0.27 -24.09 -21.09
N PHE A 277 -0.73 -22.94 -20.56
CA PHE A 277 -1.98 -22.30 -20.98
C PHE A 277 -1.90 -21.51 -22.31
N GLY A 278 -0.77 -21.58 -23.00
CA GLY A 278 -0.64 -21.27 -24.43
C GLY A 278 0.02 -19.93 -24.74
N ALA A 279 0.48 -19.80 -25.99
CA ALA A 279 1.16 -18.60 -26.46
C ALA A 279 0.20 -17.41 -26.60
N ALA A 280 0.66 -16.23 -26.22
CA ALA A 280 -0.03 -14.96 -26.46
C ALA A 280 -0.03 -14.57 -27.94
N ALA A 281 -0.99 -13.74 -28.34
CA ALA A 281 -0.93 -13.02 -29.61
C ALA A 281 0.23 -12.02 -29.64
N ASP A 282 0.75 -11.68 -30.84
CA ASP A 282 1.84 -10.71 -30.98
C ASP A 282 1.47 -9.36 -30.33
N GLY A 283 2.34 -8.87 -29.44
CA GLY A 283 2.12 -7.63 -28.68
C GLY A 283 1.23 -7.77 -27.43
N ARG A 284 0.80 -8.99 -27.07
CA ARG A 284 0.09 -9.30 -25.83
C ARG A 284 0.91 -10.23 -24.93
N ALA A 285 0.53 -10.29 -23.66
CA ALA A 285 0.96 -11.31 -22.72
C ALA A 285 -0.25 -12.17 -22.35
N ARG A 286 -0.09 -13.50 -22.34
CA ARG A 286 -1.14 -14.42 -21.88
C ARG A 286 -0.95 -14.60 -20.37
N VAL A 287 -1.94 -14.15 -19.61
CA VAL A 287 -1.86 -14.03 -18.15
C VAL A 287 -2.93 -14.88 -17.49
N ARG A 288 -2.53 -15.73 -16.56
CA ARG A 288 -3.45 -16.44 -15.66
C ARG A 288 -3.50 -15.69 -14.34
N ILE A 289 -4.62 -15.04 -14.07
CA ILE A 289 -4.79 -14.21 -12.88
C ILE A 289 -5.41 -15.06 -11.78
N VAL A 290 -4.77 -15.12 -10.62
CA VAL A 290 -5.18 -15.94 -9.47
C VAL A 290 -5.53 -15.02 -8.30
N HIS A 291 -6.72 -15.18 -7.74
CA HIS A 291 -7.09 -14.47 -6.52
C HIS A 291 -6.72 -15.30 -5.29
N ALA A 292 -5.55 -15.07 -4.70
CA ALA A 292 -5.09 -15.69 -3.46
C ALA A 292 -5.19 -14.78 -2.21
N GLY A 293 -5.64 -13.53 -2.35
CA GLY A 293 -5.85 -12.58 -1.25
C GLY A 293 -6.71 -13.18 -0.13
N ALA A 294 -6.23 -13.03 1.10
CA ALA A 294 -6.74 -13.77 2.26
C ALA A 294 -8.15 -13.35 2.70
N ASP A 295 -8.47 -12.06 2.59
CA ASP A 295 -9.67 -11.41 3.11
C ASP A 295 -10.43 -10.58 2.05
N ALA A 296 -9.83 -10.32 0.89
CA ALA A 296 -10.46 -9.60 -0.22
C ALA A 296 -11.73 -10.36 -0.71
N PRO A 297 -12.85 -9.67 -0.99
CA PRO A 297 -14.09 -10.30 -1.45
C PRO A 297 -13.95 -10.81 -2.89
N THR A 298 -15.00 -11.38 -3.49
CA THR A 298 -15.03 -11.58 -4.95
C THR A 298 -14.80 -10.24 -5.67
N VAL A 299 -13.87 -10.21 -6.63
CA VAL A 299 -13.47 -9.00 -7.34
C VAL A 299 -13.72 -9.07 -8.84
N ALA A 300 -13.82 -7.90 -9.46
CA ALA A 300 -13.62 -7.67 -10.88
C ALA A 300 -12.29 -6.92 -11.10
N LEU A 301 -11.72 -7.03 -12.29
CA LEU A 301 -10.48 -6.36 -12.71
C LEU A 301 -10.76 -5.53 -13.96
N ASP A 302 -10.31 -4.27 -13.92
CA ASP A 302 -10.43 -3.25 -14.96
C ASP A 302 -9.02 -2.95 -15.49
N VAL A 303 -8.71 -3.37 -16.71
CA VAL A 303 -7.37 -3.33 -17.30
C VAL A 303 -7.23 -2.08 -18.17
N GLY A 304 -6.56 -1.08 -17.61
CA GLY A 304 -6.53 0.28 -18.14
C GLY A 304 -7.04 1.28 -17.10
N ASP A 305 -7.84 0.82 -16.14
CA ASP A 305 -8.55 1.64 -15.16
C ASP A 305 -9.51 2.64 -15.85
N ASP A 306 -10.21 2.14 -16.88
CA ASP A 306 -11.03 2.92 -17.82
C ASP A 306 -12.55 2.89 -17.53
N GLY A 307 -12.96 2.13 -16.52
CA GLY A 307 -14.34 1.94 -16.11
C GLY A 307 -15.01 0.69 -16.68
N SER A 308 -14.30 -0.14 -17.45
CA SER A 308 -14.76 -1.43 -17.95
C SER A 308 -13.93 -2.58 -17.39
N SER A 309 -14.57 -3.71 -17.06
CA SER A 309 -13.89 -4.87 -16.45
C SER A 309 -13.79 -6.05 -17.41
N GLU A 310 -12.57 -6.47 -17.75
CA GLU A 310 -12.29 -7.66 -18.56
C GLU A 310 -12.44 -8.97 -17.78
N VAL A 311 -12.25 -8.91 -16.46
CA VAL A 311 -12.46 -10.06 -15.57
C VAL A 311 -13.54 -9.69 -14.57
N THR A 312 -14.62 -10.45 -14.56
CA THR A 312 -15.73 -10.29 -13.61
C THR A 312 -15.86 -11.52 -12.72
N ASP A 313 -16.43 -11.33 -11.52
CA ASP A 313 -16.78 -12.41 -10.59
C ASP A 313 -15.61 -13.35 -10.22
N LEU A 314 -14.37 -12.86 -10.21
CA LEU A 314 -13.20 -13.62 -9.80
C LEU A 314 -13.26 -13.87 -8.28
N GLN A 315 -13.70 -15.08 -7.91
CA GLN A 315 -13.86 -15.49 -6.53
C GLN A 315 -12.52 -15.74 -5.83
N ARG A 316 -12.50 -15.56 -4.51
CA ARG A 316 -11.33 -15.90 -3.68
C ARG A 316 -10.94 -17.37 -3.87
N PHE A 317 -9.64 -17.60 -4.03
CA PHE A 317 -8.98 -18.87 -4.31
C PHE A 317 -9.36 -19.52 -5.66
N GLN A 318 -9.89 -18.74 -6.60
CA GLN A 318 -10.06 -19.12 -7.99
C GLN A 318 -9.09 -18.36 -8.91
N ASP A 319 -9.08 -18.74 -10.19
CA ASP A 319 -8.32 -18.06 -11.23
C ASP A 319 -9.12 -17.90 -12.53
N THR A 320 -8.55 -17.20 -13.50
CA THR A 320 -9.13 -17.00 -14.85
C THR A 320 -9.15 -18.26 -15.72
N GLY A 321 -8.91 -19.44 -15.15
CA GLY A 321 -8.84 -20.73 -15.84
C GLY A 321 -7.58 -20.94 -16.66
N ALA A 322 -7.43 -22.17 -17.16
CA ALA A 322 -6.32 -22.62 -18.01
C ALA A 322 -6.34 -22.07 -19.44
N ALA A 323 -7.24 -21.14 -19.78
CA ALA A 323 -7.05 -20.28 -20.93
C ALA A 323 -6.19 -19.06 -20.58
N GLY A 324 -6.48 -18.40 -19.45
CA GLY A 324 -5.94 -17.07 -19.13
C GLY A 324 -6.58 -15.96 -19.96
N VAL A 325 -6.09 -14.74 -19.75
CA VAL A 325 -6.54 -13.49 -20.37
C VAL A 325 -5.36 -12.88 -21.13
N ASP A 326 -5.59 -12.33 -22.33
CA ASP A 326 -4.54 -11.54 -23.00
C ASP A 326 -4.53 -10.13 -22.42
N LEU A 327 -3.41 -9.72 -21.83
CA LEU A 327 -3.17 -8.34 -21.37
C LEU A 327 -2.20 -7.60 -22.31
N PRO A 328 -2.13 -6.26 -22.27
CA PRO A 328 -1.09 -5.50 -22.96
C PRO A 328 0.32 -5.95 -22.51
N ALA A 329 1.28 -5.95 -23.44
CA ALA A 329 2.68 -6.27 -23.15
C ALA A 329 3.63 -5.15 -23.59
N GLY A 330 4.86 -5.17 -23.09
CA GLY A 330 5.92 -4.23 -23.49
C GLY A 330 5.80 -2.80 -22.94
N GLN A 331 4.71 -2.47 -22.25
CA GLN A 331 4.48 -1.18 -21.60
C GLN A 331 3.75 -1.36 -20.26
N SER A 332 3.93 -0.44 -19.31
CA SER A 332 3.15 -0.42 -18.07
C SER A 332 1.69 -0.02 -18.33
N PHE A 333 0.79 -0.47 -17.46
CA PHE A 333 -0.63 -0.13 -17.51
C PHE A 333 -1.25 -0.17 -16.11
N GLN A 334 -2.40 0.50 -15.94
CA GLN A 334 -3.16 0.46 -14.70
C GLN A 334 -4.04 -0.79 -14.66
N VAL A 335 -4.28 -1.31 -13.45
CA VAL A 335 -5.32 -2.30 -13.18
C VAL A 335 -6.12 -1.85 -11.98
N GLY A 336 -7.38 -1.49 -12.20
CA GLY A 336 -8.38 -1.31 -11.17
C GLY A 336 -8.86 -2.66 -10.63
N VAL A 337 -9.08 -2.75 -9.33
CA VAL A 337 -9.70 -3.91 -8.66
C VAL A 337 -10.99 -3.42 -8.00
N LEU A 338 -12.11 -4.04 -8.36
CA LEU A 338 -13.43 -3.62 -7.94
C LEU A 338 -14.13 -4.72 -7.14
N ALA A 339 -14.88 -4.35 -6.10
CA ALA A 339 -15.78 -5.24 -5.36
C ALA A 339 -17.20 -4.66 -5.36
N GLY A 340 -18.18 -5.45 -5.82
CA GLY A 340 -19.57 -4.98 -5.95
C GLY A 340 -19.74 -3.73 -6.83
N GLY A 341 -18.87 -3.56 -7.84
CA GLY A 341 -18.84 -2.39 -8.73
C GLY A 341 -18.08 -1.17 -8.18
N ASN A 342 -17.57 -1.20 -6.95
CA ASN A 342 -16.79 -0.10 -6.36
C ASN A 342 -15.30 -0.43 -6.41
N LYS A 343 -14.45 0.52 -6.82
CA LYS A 343 -12.99 0.35 -6.79
C LYS A 343 -12.51 0.20 -5.34
N VAL A 344 -11.84 -0.91 -5.03
CA VAL A 344 -11.27 -1.19 -3.69
C VAL A 344 -9.76 -0.98 -3.66
N THR A 345 -9.08 -1.12 -4.80
CA THR A 345 -7.69 -0.67 -4.99
C THR A 345 -7.38 -0.57 -6.49
N ALA A 346 -6.26 0.05 -6.84
CA ALA A 346 -5.62 -0.03 -8.15
C ALA A 346 -4.14 -0.42 -8.02
N PHE A 347 -3.54 -0.85 -9.14
CA PHE A 347 -2.13 -1.19 -9.29
C PHE A 347 -1.57 -0.64 -10.60
N THR A 348 -0.31 -0.21 -10.60
CA THR A 348 0.46 0.05 -11.82
C THR A 348 1.31 -1.17 -12.12
N LEU A 349 0.90 -1.99 -13.08
CA LEU A 349 1.70 -3.13 -13.50
C LEU A 349 2.87 -2.65 -14.37
N PRO A 350 4.10 -3.16 -14.15
CA PRO A 350 5.21 -2.92 -15.06
C PRO A 350 4.98 -3.64 -16.40
N ALA A 351 5.82 -3.34 -17.39
CA ALA A 351 5.74 -3.96 -18.71
C ALA A 351 5.79 -5.50 -18.63
N LEU A 352 4.68 -6.14 -18.99
CA LEU A 352 4.62 -7.60 -19.11
C LEU A 352 5.49 -8.08 -20.29
N PRO A 353 6.10 -9.28 -20.19
CA PRO A 353 6.90 -9.84 -21.27
C PRO A 353 6.04 -10.08 -22.52
N SER A 354 6.57 -9.72 -23.69
CA SER A 354 5.87 -9.85 -24.98
C SER A 354 5.75 -11.28 -25.51
N ARG A 355 6.27 -12.27 -24.76
CA ARG A 355 6.17 -13.71 -25.01
C ARG A 355 6.22 -14.47 -23.68
N GLY A 356 5.49 -15.58 -23.62
CA GLY A 356 5.44 -16.47 -22.45
C GLY A 356 4.12 -16.41 -21.70
N GLU A 357 4.04 -17.22 -20.66
CA GLU A 357 2.91 -17.38 -19.77
C GLU A 357 3.23 -16.71 -18.43
N VAL A 358 2.33 -15.83 -17.95
CA VAL A 358 2.55 -15.08 -16.71
C VAL A 358 1.45 -15.43 -15.70
N PHE A 359 1.84 -15.78 -14.48
CA PHE A 359 0.91 -15.75 -13.34
C PHE A 359 0.93 -14.37 -12.70
N VAL A 360 -0.26 -13.78 -12.52
CA VAL A 360 -0.46 -12.59 -11.68
C VAL A 360 -1.33 -13.01 -10.50
N ILE A 361 -0.73 -13.07 -9.32
CA ILE A 361 -1.35 -13.63 -8.12
C ILE A 361 -1.66 -12.49 -7.16
N ALA A 362 -2.93 -12.13 -7.00
CA ALA A 362 -3.33 -11.21 -5.95
C ALA A 362 -3.21 -11.93 -4.59
N THR A 363 -2.44 -11.39 -3.66
CA THR A 363 -2.07 -11.99 -2.37
C THR A 363 -2.09 -10.94 -1.25
N GLY A 364 -1.91 -11.36 0.01
CA GLY A 364 -1.95 -10.45 1.16
C GLY A 364 -3.37 -10.17 1.67
N GLN A 365 -3.48 -9.13 2.49
CA GLN A 365 -4.72 -8.72 3.16
C GLN A 365 -5.13 -7.31 2.72
N LEU A 366 -6.35 -7.17 2.21
CA LEU A 366 -6.98 -5.91 1.80
C LEU A 366 -7.41 -5.07 3.01
N SER A 367 -7.61 -5.70 4.18
CA SER A 367 -7.83 -4.97 5.44
C SER A 367 -6.54 -4.44 6.08
N ALA A 368 -5.37 -4.92 5.67
CA ALA A 368 -4.08 -4.41 6.17
C ALA A 368 -3.70 -3.10 5.46
N LYS A 369 -2.82 -2.30 6.08
CA LYS A 369 -2.29 -1.08 5.44
C LYS A 369 -1.58 -1.43 4.12
N PRO A 370 -1.70 -0.64 3.04
CA PRO A 370 -1.02 -0.90 1.76
C PRO A 370 0.52 -0.97 1.82
N ASN A 371 1.16 -0.33 2.81
CA ASN A 371 2.61 -0.42 3.06
C ASN A 371 3.00 -1.55 4.03
N ALA A 372 2.04 -2.26 4.63
CA ALA A 372 2.34 -3.38 5.51
C ALA A 372 2.95 -4.56 4.73
N ALA A 373 3.78 -5.37 5.40
CA ALA A 373 4.40 -6.54 4.78
C ALA A 373 3.35 -7.50 4.18
N ASN A 374 2.28 -7.76 4.95
CA ASN A 374 1.10 -8.54 4.60
C ASN A 374 0.03 -7.77 3.80
N GLY A 375 0.26 -6.50 3.44
CA GLY A 375 -0.68 -5.67 2.67
C GLY A 375 -1.00 -6.28 1.30
N PHE A 376 -2.25 -6.10 0.84
CA PHE A 376 -2.72 -6.65 -0.44
C PHE A 376 -1.80 -6.22 -1.58
N SER A 377 -1.31 -7.18 -2.35
CA SER A 377 -0.27 -6.98 -3.37
C SER A 377 -0.50 -7.94 -4.53
N LEU A 378 -0.05 -7.59 -5.72
CA LEU A 378 0.11 -8.59 -6.79
C LEU A 378 1.50 -9.22 -6.67
N LEU A 379 1.60 -10.51 -6.93
CA LEU A 379 2.85 -11.26 -7.03
C LEU A 379 2.92 -11.88 -8.42
N ALA A 380 3.98 -11.61 -9.15
CA ALA A 380 4.28 -12.28 -10.41
C ALA A 380 5.70 -12.84 -10.35
N ALA A 381 5.88 -14.10 -10.75
CA ALA A 381 7.07 -14.90 -10.47
C ALA A 381 8.41 -14.22 -10.86
N ASP A 382 8.42 -13.51 -11.99
CA ASP A 382 9.63 -12.84 -12.53
C ASP A 382 9.67 -11.32 -12.24
N LEU A 383 8.63 -10.77 -11.60
CA LEU A 383 8.50 -9.33 -11.29
C LEU A 383 8.51 -9.04 -9.78
N GLY A 384 8.33 -10.07 -8.94
CA GLY A 384 8.17 -9.91 -7.49
C GLY A 384 6.83 -9.30 -7.11
N PHE A 385 6.81 -8.59 -5.97
CA PHE A 385 5.62 -7.87 -5.51
C PHE A 385 5.41 -6.55 -6.25
N VAL A 386 4.19 -6.35 -6.77
CA VAL A 386 3.66 -5.05 -7.16
C VAL A 386 2.73 -4.58 -6.04
N ARG A 387 3.14 -3.54 -5.32
CA ARG A 387 2.33 -2.88 -4.28
C ARG A 387 1.18 -2.09 -4.91
N GLN A 388 0.14 -1.83 -4.12
CA GLN A 388 -0.99 -0.98 -4.51
C GLN A 388 -0.52 0.41 -4.95
N ASN A 389 -1.28 1.07 -5.82
CA ASN A 389 -1.07 2.49 -6.12
C ASN A 389 -1.12 3.34 -4.83
N PRO A 390 -0.28 4.38 -4.67
CA PRO A 390 -0.28 5.24 -3.47
C PRO A 390 -1.65 5.85 -3.19
N VAL A 391 -1.95 6.01 -1.91
CA VAL A 391 -3.18 6.67 -1.44
C VAL A 391 -2.85 8.03 -0.83
N VAL A 392 -3.49 9.08 -1.30
CA VAL A 392 -3.31 10.45 -0.84
C VAL A 392 -4.61 10.92 -0.17
N TYR A 393 -4.47 11.71 0.89
CA TYR A 393 -5.55 12.48 1.51
C TYR A 393 -5.14 13.95 1.54
N ALA A 394 -5.97 14.83 0.99
CA ALA A 394 -5.77 16.28 1.05
C ALA A 394 -6.43 16.85 2.31
N LEU A 395 -5.77 17.77 3.00
CA LEU A 395 -6.30 18.52 4.14
C LEU A 395 -6.17 20.01 3.87
N HIS A 396 -7.28 20.76 3.96
CA HIS A 396 -7.22 22.22 3.81
C HIS A 396 -6.84 22.90 5.14
N GLY A 397 -5.60 23.36 5.25
CA GLY A 397 -5.05 24.08 6.40
C GLY A 397 -4.77 25.58 6.19
N SER A 398 -4.90 26.07 4.96
CA SER A 398 -4.70 27.49 4.58
C SER A 398 -5.72 28.40 5.29
N PRO A 399 -5.33 29.54 5.91
CA PRO A 399 -6.26 30.35 6.69
C PRO A 399 -7.24 31.18 5.86
N ASP A 400 -6.82 31.68 4.71
CA ASP A 400 -7.53 32.71 3.92
C ASP A 400 -8.08 32.19 2.58
N ALA A 401 -7.69 30.98 2.16
CA ALA A 401 -8.26 30.35 0.98
C ALA A 401 -9.76 30.02 1.20
N PRO A 402 -10.62 30.25 0.19
CA PRO A 402 -11.98 29.71 0.17
C PRO A 402 -11.93 28.18 0.00
N PRO A 403 -13.06 27.43 0.07
CA PRO A 403 -13.08 26.04 -0.37
C PRO A 403 -12.42 25.88 -1.73
N VAL A 404 -11.65 24.80 -1.92
CA VAL A 404 -10.78 24.62 -3.09
C VAL A 404 -11.06 23.35 -3.87
N ASP A 405 -10.88 23.46 -5.19
CA ASP A 405 -10.78 22.32 -6.10
C ASP A 405 -9.30 22.11 -6.44
N ILE A 406 -8.87 20.85 -6.53
CA ILE A 406 -7.47 20.48 -6.83
C ILE A 406 -7.45 19.67 -8.13
N PHE A 407 -6.64 20.11 -9.09
CA PHE A 407 -6.52 19.50 -10.42
C PHE A 407 -5.11 18.99 -10.70
N THR A 408 -5.00 17.93 -11.52
CA THR A 408 -3.76 17.58 -12.24
C THR A 408 -4.03 17.58 -13.75
N GLY A 409 -3.35 18.47 -14.48
CA GLY A 409 -3.72 18.74 -15.87
C GLY A 409 -5.18 19.23 -15.94
N ASN A 410 -6.05 18.47 -16.62
CA ASN A 410 -7.50 18.74 -16.70
C ASN A 410 -8.35 17.83 -15.80
N ALA A 411 -7.75 16.87 -15.08
CA ALA A 411 -8.48 15.97 -14.19
C ALA A 411 -8.64 16.61 -12.81
N GLU A 412 -9.88 16.72 -12.36
CA GLU A 412 -10.19 17.05 -10.97
C GLU A 412 -9.82 15.87 -10.07
N LEU A 413 -9.18 16.18 -8.95
CA LEU A 413 -8.74 15.22 -7.94
C LEU A 413 -9.55 15.39 -6.65
N VAL A 414 -9.81 16.64 -6.26
CA VAL A 414 -10.63 17.02 -5.09
C VAL A 414 -11.56 18.16 -5.50
N ASP A 415 -12.81 18.12 -5.04
CA ASP A 415 -13.91 19.08 -5.28
C ASP A 415 -14.39 19.63 -3.93
N ASP A 416 -14.65 20.94 -3.84
CA ASP A 416 -15.23 21.68 -2.70
C ASP A 416 -14.55 21.44 -1.33
N LEU A 417 -13.22 21.23 -1.29
CA LEU A 417 -12.52 20.94 -0.04
C LEU A 417 -12.52 22.18 0.87
N SER A 418 -13.30 22.14 1.95
CA SER A 418 -13.46 23.27 2.88
C SER A 418 -12.36 23.34 3.93
N PHE A 419 -12.09 24.53 4.49
CA PHE A 419 -11.09 24.69 5.54
C PHE A 419 -11.32 23.77 6.76
N GLY A 420 -10.31 23.00 7.11
CA GLY A 420 -10.33 21.98 8.16
C GLY A 420 -10.86 20.61 7.74
N GLU A 421 -11.29 20.45 6.49
CA GLU A 421 -11.77 19.19 5.94
C GLU A 421 -10.62 18.32 5.40
N LEU A 422 -10.79 17.00 5.55
CA LEU A 422 -9.94 15.96 4.98
C LEU A 422 -10.71 15.31 3.82
N SER A 423 -10.07 15.21 2.65
CA SER A 423 -10.68 14.61 1.46
C SER A 423 -10.98 13.12 1.62
N ALA A 424 -11.82 12.60 0.73
CA ALA A 424 -11.85 11.16 0.43
C ALA A 424 -10.45 10.67 -0.02
N PRO A 425 -10.13 9.36 0.14
CA PRO A 425 -8.88 8.79 -0.33
C PRO A 425 -8.76 8.87 -1.86
N LEU A 426 -7.71 9.53 -2.34
CA LEU A 426 -7.33 9.54 -3.75
C LEU A 426 -6.32 8.43 -3.98
N GLN A 427 -6.60 7.49 -4.88
CA GLN A 427 -5.60 6.50 -5.29
C GLN A 427 -5.10 6.82 -6.71
N VAL A 428 -3.81 7.10 -6.83
CA VAL A 428 -3.18 7.56 -8.08
C VAL A 428 -1.98 6.67 -8.43
N PRO A 429 -1.59 6.54 -9.71
CA PRO A 429 -0.35 5.85 -10.08
C PRO A 429 0.89 6.38 -9.31
N PRO A 430 1.94 5.56 -9.08
CA PRO A 430 3.19 6.05 -8.52
C PRO A 430 3.84 7.07 -9.46
N GLY A 431 4.29 8.21 -8.93
CA GLY A 431 4.82 9.30 -9.75
C GLY A 431 4.87 10.65 -9.03
N VAL A 432 5.15 11.68 -9.81
CA VAL A 432 5.18 13.09 -9.39
C VAL A 432 4.07 13.82 -10.14
N TYR A 433 3.23 14.56 -9.42
CA TYR A 433 2.05 15.21 -9.97
C TYR A 433 2.17 16.73 -9.86
N PRO A 434 2.11 17.49 -10.97
CA PRO A 434 1.86 18.92 -10.90
C PRO A 434 0.41 19.14 -10.48
N LEU A 435 0.20 19.97 -9.46
CA LEU A 435 -1.11 20.25 -8.87
C LEU A 435 -1.46 21.72 -9.05
N ASP A 436 -2.66 21.99 -9.56
CA ASP A 436 -3.23 23.31 -9.70
C ASP A 436 -4.43 23.44 -8.77
N VAL A 437 -4.40 24.43 -7.87
CA VAL A 437 -5.45 24.71 -6.90
C VAL A 437 -6.31 25.88 -7.38
N PHE A 438 -7.62 25.73 -7.36
CA PHE A 438 -8.59 26.78 -7.69
C PHE A 438 -9.54 27.01 -6.52
N ALA A 439 -10.10 28.22 -6.42
CA ALA A 439 -11.28 28.42 -5.58
C ALA A 439 -12.47 27.64 -6.16
N HIS A 440 -13.26 27.00 -5.30
CA HIS A 440 -14.31 26.07 -5.70
C HIS A 440 -15.28 26.67 -6.72
N ALA A 441 -15.53 25.92 -7.80
CA ALA A 441 -16.54 26.23 -8.79
C ALA A 441 -17.37 25.00 -9.14
N ALA A 442 -18.69 25.10 -9.01
CA ALA A 442 -19.60 23.97 -9.18
C ALA A 442 -19.43 23.20 -10.51
N GLY A 443 -18.88 21.98 -10.41
CA GLY A 443 -18.78 20.99 -11.47
C GLY A 443 -17.34 20.80 -12.01
N ALA A 444 -17.01 19.54 -12.28
CA ALA A 444 -15.65 19.00 -12.49
C ALA A 444 -14.83 19.49 -13.71
N THR A 445 -15.13 20.67 -14.27
CA THR A 445 -14.38 21.24 -15.41
C THR A 445 -13.35 22.25 -14.93
N ARG A 446 -12.07 21.92 -15.08
CA ARG A 446 -10.94 22.80 -14.75
C ARG A 446 -11.18 24.23 -15.24
N PRO A 447 -11.08 25.25 -14.37
CA PRO A 447 -11.18 26.64 -14.79
C PRO A 447 -10.11 27.01 -15.84
N ALA A 448 -10.50 27.87 -16.78
CA ALA A 448 -9.62 28.34 -17.87
C ALA A 448 -8.67 29.49 -17.45
N GLY A 449 -8.77 29.96 -16.21
CA GLY A 449 -7.90 30.99 -15.65
C GLY A 449 -6.57 30.44 -15.14
N ASN A 450 -5.74 31.33 -14.60
CA ASN A 450 -4.62 30.93 -13.77
C ASN A 450 -5.15 30.28 -12.48
N PRO A 451 -4.48 29.23 -11.98
CA PRO A 451 -4.77 28.70 -10.65
C PRO A 451 -4.46 29.73 -9.56
N ALA A 452 -5.10 29.54 -8.41
CA ALA A 452 -4.85 30.29 -7.19
C ALA A 452 -3.45 29.97 -6.65
N ALA A 453 -3.04 28.70 -6.72
CA ALA A 453 -1.68 28.25 -6.49
C ALA A 453 -1.34 27.04 -7.39
N THR A 454 -0.07 26.89 -7.76
CA THR A 454 0.46 25.70 -8.43
C THR A 454 1.60 25.14 -7.59
N ASP A 455 1.61 23.82 -7.41
CA ASP A 455 2.65 23.10 -6.68
C ASP A 455 2.93 21.73 -7.33
N THR A 456 3.77 20.90 -6.73
CA THR A 456 4.10 19.56 -7.23
C THR A 456 4.31 18.59 -6.07
N THR A 457 3.69 17.42 -6.14
CA THR A 457 3.85 16.40 -5.09
C THR A 457 5.31 15.93 -4.99
N PRO A 458 5.76 15.43 -3.82
CA PRO A 458 6.90 14.52 -3.82
C PRO A 458 6.60 13.29 -4.68
N THR A 459 7.62 12.48 -4.96
CA THR A 459 7.43 11.17 -5.60
C THR A 459 6.54 10.28 -4.73
N LEU A 460 5.33 10.02 -5.19
CA LEU A 460 4.37 9.11 -4.57
C LEU A 460 4.76 7.67 -4.92
N VAL A 461 4.97 6.83 -3.90
CA VAL A 461 5.53 5.48 -4.03
C VAL A 461 4.45 4.41 -3.87
N ALA A 462 4.50 3.34 -4.67
CA ALA A 462 3.57 2.22 -4.55
C ALA A 462 3.58 1.61 -3.13
N GLY A 463 2.39 1.44 -2.56
CA GLY A 463 2.14 0.98 -1.19
C GLY A 463 2.04 2.11 -0.17
N GLU A 464 2.59 3.30 -0.43
CA GLU A 464 2.61 4.37 0.56
C GLU A 464 1.29 5.14 0.67
N ARG A 465 1.09 5.73 1.85
CA ARG A 465 -0.04 6.62 2.12
C ARG A 465 0.46 8.00 2.54
N TYR A 466 -0.19 9.06 2.08
CA TYR A 466 0.26 10.45 2.26
C TYR A 466 -0.85 11.35 2.79
N LEU A 467 -0.53 12.19 3.76
CA LEU A 467 -1.27 13.41 4.08
C LEU A 467 -0.66 14.56 3.29
N VAL A 468 -1.46 15.29 2.50
CA VAL A 468 -1.05 16.52 1.82
C VAL A 468 -1.84 17.67 2.42
N VAL A 469 -1.17 18.58 3.11
CA VAL A 469 -1.78 19.74 3.75
C VAL A 469 -1.60 20.97 2.85
N ALA A 470 -2.69 21.53 2.35
CA ALA A 470 -2.67 22.87 1.77
C ALA A 470 -2.51 23.88 2.92
N ALA A 471 -1.32 24.45 3.09
CA ALA A 471 -0.98 25.39 4.17
C ALA A 471 -0.61 26.75 3.58
N GLY A 472 -0.43 27.77 4.43
CA GLY A 472 -0.03 29.10 4.01
C GLY A 472 -1.18 30.02 3.60
N PHE A 473 -0.90 31.32 3.53
CA PHE A 473 -1.82 32.32 3.03
C PHE A 473 -1.79 32.35 1.49
N LEU A 474 -2.96 32.31 0.87
CA LEU A 474 -3.17 32.49 -0.56
C LEU A 474 -2.99 33.96 -0.98
N SER A 475 -3.24 34.90 -0.08
CA SER A 475 -3.13 36.34 -0.29
C SER A 475 -2.58 37.03 0.99
N PRO A 476 -1.31 36.77 1.35
CA PRO A 476 -0.72 37.27 2.59
C PRO A 476 -0.74 38.80 2.67
N ALA A 477 -1.06 39.31 3.85
CA ALA A 477 -0.97 40.72 4.20
C ALA A 477 0.50 41.18 4.29
N VAL A 478 0.70 42.50 4.19
CA VAL A 478 2.05 43.11 4.30
C VAL A 478 2.69 42.97 5.68
N THR A 479 1.93 42.50 6.67
CA THR A 479 2.36 42.22 8.05
C THR A 479 2.76 40.77 8.28
N ASP A 480 2.44 39.87 7.35
CA ASP A 480 2.66 38.43 7.52
C ASP A 480 4.12 38.05 7.26
N PRO A 481 4.59 36.88 7.75
CA PRO A 481 5.92 36.40 7.43
C PRO A 481 6.13 36.27 5.91
N ALA A 482 7.31 36.62 5.40
CA ALA A 482 7.56 36.64 3.95
C ALA A 482 7.53 35.22 3.32
N ASP A 483 7.67 34.19 4.14
CA ASP A 483 7.59 32.76 3.83
C ASP A 483 6.23 32.14 4.20
N SER A 484 5.21 32.95 4.51
CA SER A 484 3.87 32.49 4.89
C SER A 484 2.98 32.06 3.70
N THR A 485 3.45 32.20 2.46
CA THR A 485 2.68 31.92 1.23
C THR A 485 2.15 30.48 1.14
N PHE A 486 1.06 30.30 0.40
CA PHE A 486 0.44 29.01 0.11
C PHE A 486 1.42 27.97 -0.46
N GLU A 487 1.38 26.74 0.06
CA GLU A 487 2.16 25.57 -0.38
C GLU A 487 1.45 24.25 0.01
N LEU A 488 1.74 23.15 -0.69
CA LEU A 488 1.27 21.80 -0.37
C LEU A 488 2.34 21.00 0.41
N LEU A 489 2.09 20.78 1.69
CA LEU A 489 3.00 20.04 2.59
C LEU A 489 2.66 18.55 2.62
N ALA A 490 3.52 17.71 2.06
CA ALA A 490 3.27 16.27 1.92
C ALA A 490 4.04 15.41 2.94
N PHE A 491 3.32 14.56 3.68
CA PHE A 491 3.85 13.70 4.74
C PHE A 491 3.40 12.25 4.57
N ALA A 492 4.36 11.32 4.47
CA ALA A 492 4.08 9.89 4.45
C ALA A 492 3.63 9.35 5.83
N ASP A 493 2.74 8.35 5.82
CA ASP A 493 2.24 7.55 6.94
C ASP A 493 3.31 6.58 7.49
N GLY A 494 4.43 7.15 7.96
CA GLY A 494 5.62 6.41 8.41
C GLY A 494 5.61 5.91 9.86
N PHE A 495 4.46 5.91 10.54
CA PHE A 495 4.37 5.56 11.96
C PHE A 495 4.88 4.14 12.24
N THR A 496 5.71 3.99 13.27
CA THR A 496 6.10 2.65 13.75
C THR A 496 4.88 1.95 14.37
N PRO A 497 4.57 0.69 14.01
CA PRO A 497 3.50 -0.06 14.64
C PRO A 497 3.74 -0.22 16.14
N ASP A 498 2.75 0.16 16.93
CA ASP A 498 2.77 0.17 18.38
C ASP A 498 1.34 -0.09 18.86
N ALA A 499 1.14 -1.11 19.70
CA ALA A 499 -0.19 -1.54 20.14
C ALA A 499 -0.59 -0.95 21.51
N ASP A 500 0.40 -0.52 22.29
CA ASP A 500 0.23 -0.13 23.70
C ASP A 500 0.25 1.40 23.89
N SER A 501 0.75 2.14 22.89
CA SER A 501 0.84 3.61 22.87
C SER A 501 0.18 4.23 21.63
N LEU A 502 -0.04 5.55 21.68
CA LEU A 502 -0.32 6.40 20.52
C LEU A 502 1.01 6.82 19.87
N ARG A 503 1.07 6.86 18.53
CA ARG A 503 2.18 7.45 17.78
C ARG A 503 1.73 8.79 17.19
N LEU A 504 2.12 9.89 17.84
CA LEU A 504 1.71 11.23 17.45
C LEU A 504 2.77 11.90 16.58
N ARG A 505 2.37 12.44 15.43
CA ARG A 505 3.23 13.26 14.57
C ARG A 505 2.64 14.67 14.42
N VAL A 506 3.27 15.66 15.02
CA VAL A 506 2.81 17.05 14.96
C VAL A 506 3.30 17.69 13.66
N VAL A 507 2.42 18.41 12.97
CA VAL A 507 2.69 19.14 11.72
C VAL A 507 2.39 20.63 11.93
N HIS A 508 3.32 21.51 11.57
CA HIS A 508 3.17 22.96 11.70
C HIS A 508 2.73 23.58 10.36
N GLY A 509 1.41 23.73 10.19
CA GLY A 509 0.80 24.37 9.03
C GLY A 509 0.25 25.79 9.30
N SER A 510 0.49 26.36 10.49
CA SER A 510 0.06 27.72 10.84
C SER A 510 1.10 28.73 10.34
N PRO A 511 0.79 29.59 9.36
CA PRO A 511 1.82 30.28 8.58
C PRO A 511 2.30 31.62 9.18
N ASP A 512 1.60 32.11 10.20
CA ASP A 512 1.90 33.32 10.97
C ASP A 512 2.55 33.00 12.34
N ALA A 513 2.49 31.74 12.79
CA ALA A 513 3.07 31.31 14.04
C ALA A 513 4.61 31.20 13.94
N PRO A 514 5.36 31.69 14.96
CA PRO A 514 6.81 31.46 15.04
C PRO A 514 7.12 29.95 15.25
N PRO A 515 8.39 29.54 15.28
CA PRO A 515 8.76 28.22 15.80
C PRO A 515 8.15 27.99 17.19
N VAL A 516 7.55 26.82 17.40
CA VAL A 516 6.80 26.49 18.63
C VAL A 516 7.33 25.27 19.37
N ASP A 517 7.15 25.32 20.68
CA ASP A 517 7.25 24.18 21.58
C ASP A 517 5.85 23.73 21.99
N VAL A 518 5.64 22.41 22.03
CA VAL A 518 4.35 21.77 22.36
C VAL A 518 4.56 20.68 23.40
N SER A 519 3.81 20.76 24.51
CA SER A 519 3.91 19.80 25.62
C SER A 519 2.68 19.85 26.54
N PRO A 520 2.35 18.77 27.28
CA PRO A 520 1.48 18.86 28.44
C PRO A 520 1.91 19.95 29.42
N LEU A 521 0.93 20.67 29.99
CA LEU A 521 1.20 21.79 30.90
C LEU A 521 1.65 21.31 32.28
N VAL A 522 2.70 21.94 32.79
CA VAL A 522 3.16 21.79 34.18
C VAL A 522 2.94 23.12 34.89
N ASN A 523 2.09 23.13 35.92
CA ASN A 523 1.66 24.34 36.63
C ASN A 523 1.11 25.45 35.71
N GLY A 524 0.45 25.07 34.60
CA GLY A 524 -0.13 25.99 33.62
C GLY A 524 0.85 26.57 32.58
N LEU A 525 2.12 26.15 32.60
CA LEU A 525 3.17 26.58 31.67
C LEU A 525 3.64 25.41 30.80
N VAL A 526 4.16 25.71 29.61
CA VAL A 526 4.87 24.71 28.79
C VAL A 526 6.26 24.50 29.39
N PRO A 527 6.67 23.27 29.78
CA PRO A 527 8.03 22.99 30.26
C PRO A 527 9.11 23.43 29.26
N ALA A 528 10.32 23.66 29.76
CA ALA A 528 11.47 24.07 28.92
C ALA A 528 11.99 22.89 28.06
N ASP A 529 11.82 21.68 28.56
CA ASP A 529 11.95 20.40 27.89
C ASP A 529 10.59 19.95 27.35
N ALA A 530 10.09 20.62 26.30
CA ALA A 530 8.82 20.26 25.68
C ALA A 530 8.91 18.91 24.95
N THR A 531 7.77 18.22 24.78
CA THR A 531 7.72 16.95 24.03
C THR A 531 8.08 17.15 22.55
N PHE A 532 7.64 18.27 21.98
CA PHE A 532 8.01 18.74 20.65
C PHE A 532 8.68 20.10 20.85
N ASN A 533 9.94 20.25 20.43
CA ASN A 533 10.71 21.48 20.57
C ASN A 533 11.05 22.06 19.19
N ASP A 534 11.08 23.40 19.10
CA ASP A 534 11.52 24.18 17.94
C ASP A 534 10.89 23.73 16.61
N LEU A 535 9.61 23.35 16.65
CA LEU A 535 8.88 22.95 15.46
C LEU A 535 8.62 24.21 14.62
N THR A 536 9.23 24.34 13.46
CA THR A 536 9.06 25.51 12.58
C THR A 536 7.91 25.29 11.59
N TYR A 537 7.38 26.39 11.02
CA TYR A 537 6.41 26.32 9.92
C TYR A 537 6.93 25.42 8.78
N ARG A 538 6.00 24.71 8.12
CA ARG A 538 6.22 23.70 7.07
C ARG A 538 6.85 22.38 7.55
N GLN A 539 7.31 22.28 8.79
CA GLN A 539 7.92 21.06 9.33
C GLN A 539 6.92 20.16 10.06
N ALA A 540 7.34 18.92 10.26
CA ALA A 540 6.66 17.95 11.11
C ALA A 540 7.66 17.23 12.00
N SER A 541 7.21 16.71 13.14
CA SER A 541 8.00 15.83 13.98
C SER A 541 8.37 14.52 13.25
N ALA A 542 9.24 13.72 13.89
CA ALA A 542 9.81 12.50 13.31
C ALA A 542 8.75 11.56 12.69
N PRO A 543 9.03 10.95 11.52
CA PRO A 543 8.04 10.18 10.75
C PRO A 543 7.46 8.97 11.48
N GLU A 544 8.23 8.34 12.37
CA GLU A 544 7.82 7.23 13.22
C GLU A 544 6.75 7.59 14.27
N GLY A 545 6.52 8.89 14.49
CA GLY A 545 5.68 9.44 15.55
C GLY A 545 6.31 9.32 16.93
N VAL A 546 6.10 10.34 17.76
CA VAL A 546 6.45 10.32 19.19
C VAL A 546 5.46 9.40 19.92
N GLU A 547 5.99 8.52 20.75
CA GLU A 547 5.19 7.62 21.58
C GLU A 547 4.53 8.40 22.73
N LEU A 548 3.21 8.26 22.87
CA LEU A 548 2.44 8.83 23.97
C LEU A 548 1.55 7.75 24.62
N PRO A 549 1.58 7.60 25.95
CA PRO A 549 0.68 6.68 26.66
C PRO A 549 -0.75 7.23 26.69
N ALA A 550 -1.69 6.43 27.22
CA ALA A 550 -3.04 6.90 27.53
C ALA A 550 -2.99 7.98 28.62
N VAL A 551 -3.31 9.22 28.24
CA VAL A 551 -3.25 10.40 29.10
C VAL A 551 -4.38 11.37 28.75
N GLN A 552 -4.97 11.96 29.80
CA GLN A 552 -5.79 13.15 29.68
C GLN A 552 -4.98 14.33 30.22
N ALA A 553 -4.69 15.30 29.35
CA ALA A 553 -3.86 16.44 29.69
C ALA A 553 -4.27 17.70 28.93
N GLN A 554 -4.13 18.84 29.59
CA GLN A 554 -4.11 20.14 28.93
C GLN A 554 -2.73 20.30 28.27
N VAL A 555 -2.70 20.43 26.95
CA VAL A 555 -1.48 20.65 26.15
C VAL A 555 -1.38 22.13 25.79
N GLY A 556 -0.20 22.71 25.94
CA GLY A 556 0.08 24.08 25.52
C GLY A 556 0.95 24.16 24.28
N VAL A 557 0.74 25.21 23.50
CA VAL A 557 1.63 25.66 22.43
C VAL A 557 2.21 27.01 22.85
N VAL A 558 3.53 27.19 22.76
CA VAL A 558 4.21 28.47 23.01
C VAL A 558 5.33 28.69 21.99
N ALA A 559 5.68 29.92 21.68
CA ALA A 559 6.84 30.21 20.84
C ALA A 559 8.13 29.66 21.49
N ALA A 560 8.97 28.95 20.75
CA ALA A 560 10.15 28.28 21.25
C ALA A 560 11.14 29.25 21.93
N ALA A 561 11.32 30.44 21.33
CA ALA A 561 12.16 31.52 21.86
C ALA A 561 11.54 32.29 23.05
N ALA A 562 10.36 31.94 23.55
CA ALA A 562 9.67 32.69 24.59
C ALA A 562 10.30 32.47 25.98
N THR A 563 10.75 33.57 26.61
CA THR A 563 11.20 33.58 28.01
C THR A 563 10.05 33.41 29.00
N ASN A 564 8.85 33.85 28.64
CA ASN A 564 7.62 33.54 29.36
C ASN A 564 6.94 32.33 28.70
N ARG A 565 6.86 31.21 29.42
CA ARG A 565 6.31 29.93 28.93
C ARG A 565 4.78 29.79 29.09
N THR A 566 4.06 30.91 29.25
CA THR A 566 2.60 30.92 29.19
C THR A 566 2.14 30.50 27.78
N PRO A 567 1.24 29.52 27.63
CA PRO A 567 0.79 29.07 26.31
C PRO A 567 0.05 30.18 25.54
N ALA A 568 0.33 30.27 24.24
CA ALA A 568 -0.43 31.09 23.29
C ALA A 568 -1.75 30.39 22.88
N ALA A 569 -1.75 29.05 22.87
CA ALA A 569 -2.94 28.23 22.70
C ALA A 569 -2.91 27.05 23.69
N ARG A 570 -4.10 26.59 24.11
CA ARG A 570 -4.29 25.42 24.99
C ARG A 570 -5.31 24.48 24.39
N PHE A 571 -5.11 23.17 24.57
CA PHE A 571 -6.03 22.14 24.09
C PHE A 571 -6.23 21.09 25.18
N GLN A 572 -7.46 20.60 25.36
CA GLN A 572 -7.70 19.37 26.10
C GLN A 572 -7.46 18.19 25.17
N LEU A 573 -6.49 17.33 25.53
CA LEU A 573 -6.15 16.13 24.79
C LEU A 573 -6.49 14.91 25.64
N ASP A 574 -7.27 13.99 25.08
CA ASP A 574 -7.44 12.63 25.56
C ASP A 574 -6.85 11.68 24.51
N THR A 575 -5.74 11.02 24.84
CA THR A 575 -5.06 10.08 23.93
C THR A 575 -5.62 8.65 24.04
N ALA A 576 -6.44 8.34 25.04
CA ALA A 576 -6.93 6.98 25.28
C ALA A 576 -7.71 6.37 24.09
N PRO A 577 -8.54 7.13 23.33
CA PRO A 577 -9.18 6.63 22.10
C PRO A 577 -8.23 6.37 20.91
N PHE A 578 -6.94 6.72 21.05
CA PHE A 578 -5.93 6.65 19.99
C PHE A 578 -4.76 5.71 20.30
N ILE A 579 -4.83 4.93 21.38
CA ILE A 579 -3.88 3.86 21.66
C ILE A 579 -3.95 2.80 20.54
N GLY A 580 -2.78 2.33 20.10
CA GLY A 580 -2.67 1.42 18.96
C GLY A 580 -2.62 2.11 17.58
N LYS A 581 -2.53 3.46 17.53
CA LYS A 581 -2.74 4.24 16.30
C LYS A 581 -1.62 5.21 15.97
N GLY A 582 -1.43 5.46 14.69
CA GLY A 582 -0.68 6.60 14.15
C GLY A 582 -1.62 7.77 13.87
N VAL A 583 -1.33 8.95 14.44
CA VAL A 583 -2.15 10.17 14.30
C VAL A 583 -1.27 11.34 13.89
N PHE A 584 -1.65 12.05 12.82
CA PHE A 584 -1.11 13.38 12.55
C PHE A 584 -1.88 14.42 13.36
N ALA A 585 -1.17 15.35 14.01
CA ALA A 585 -1.75 16.51 14.67
C ALA A 585 -1.33 17.77 13.93
N VAL A 586 -2.19 18.25 13.03
CA VAL A 586 -1.89 19.38 12.15
C VAL A 586 -2.37 20.68 12.77
N ALA A 587 -1.43 21.58 13.05
CA ALA A 587 -1.74 22.98 13.34
C ALA A 587 -2.16 23.67 12.03
N ALA A 588 -3.37 24.22 11.99
CA ALA A 588 -3.97 24.81 10.78
C ALA A 588 -4.67 26.14 11.12
N GLY A 589 -4.78 27.04 10.14
CA GLY A 589 -5.29 28.41 10.35
C GLY A 589 -4.25 29.37 10.93
N ALA A 590 -4.62 30.63 11.09
CA ALA A 590 -3.76 31.68 11.61
C ALA A 590 -3.84 31.78 13.15
N LEU A 591 -2.68 31.82 13.82
CA LEU A 591 -2.54 31.94 15.28
C LEU A 591 -2.95 33.33 15.79
N SER A 592 -2.71 34.37 15.01
CA SER A 592 -3.07 35.77 15.26
C SER A 592 -3.69 36.38 13.98
N PRO A 593 -4.93 36.00 13.62
CA PRO A 593 -5.56 36.41 12.37
C PRO A 593 -5.53 37.93 12.15
N SER A 594 -5.06 38.37 10.99
CA SER A 594 -4.93 39.80 10.66
C SER A 594 -6.22 40.38 10.09
N GLU A 595 -6.92 39.62 9.26
CA GLU A 595 -8.18 39.94 8.62
C GLU A 595 -9.34 39.05 9.11
N ALA A 596 -10.56 39.56 9.07
CA ALA A 596 -11.75 38.84 9.57
C ALA A 596 -12.18 37.62 8.73
N SER A 597 -11.58 37.46 7.54
CA SER A 597 -11.76 36.29 6.67
C SER A 597 -10.81 35.14 6.98
N GLU A 598 -9.72 35.39 7.72
CA GLU A 598 -8.75 34.35 8.07
C GLU A 598 -9.32 33.40 9.11
N ALA A 599 -9.23 32.12 8.82
CA ALA A 599 -9.72 31.07 9.69
C ALA A 599 -8.79 30.89 10.91
N PRO A 600 -9.34 30.92 12.15
CA PRO A 600 -8.52 30.92 13.35
C PRO A 600 -7.90 29.55 13.61
N PHE A 601 -6.71 29.61 14.21
CA PHE A 601 -5.88 28.49 14.62
C PHE A 601 -6.66 27.38 15.34
N ARG A 602 -6.36 26.14 14.92
CA ARG A 602 -6.93 24.91 15.45
C ARG A 602 -5.95 23.76 15.25
N LEU A 603 -6.18 22.67 15.98
CA LEU A 603 -5.48 21.42 15.77
C LEU A 603 -6.40 20.41 15.08
N ILE A 604 -5.93 19.75 14.04
CA ILE A 604 -6.69 18.72 13.31
C ILE A 604 -5.96 17.39 13.53
N ALA A 605 -6.59 16.49 14.27
CA ALA A 605 -6.10 15.14 14.51
C ALA A 605 -6.59 14.20 13.41
N VAL A 606 -5.68 13.67 12.59
CA VAL A 606 -5.98 12.72 11.49
C VAL A 606 -5.55 11.32 11.89
N ASP A 607 -6.54 10.44 12.12
CA ASP A 607 -6.36 9.03 12.46
C ASP A 607 -6.10 8.19 11.20
N THR A 608 -4.91 7.62 11.10
CA THR A 608 -4.49 6.80 9.95
C THR A 608 -4.79 5.31 10.10
N SER A 609 -5.29 4.86 11.26
CA SER A 609 -5.55 3.44 11.55
C SER A 609 -6.76 2.89 10.78
N VAL A 610 -7.70 3.76 10.43
CA VAL A 610 -8.92 3.45 9.69
C VAL A 610 -8.72 3.66 8.17
N SER A 611 -9.68 3.19 7.37
CA SER A 611 -9.77 3.50 5.93
C SER A 611 -11.25 3.67 5.56
N PRO A 612 -11.69 4.84 5.06
CA PRO A 612 -10.92 6.08 4.88
C PRO A 612 -10.38 6.62 6.22
N TRP A 613 -9.36 7.48 6.16
CA TRP A 613 -8.86 8.23 7.32
C TRP A 613 -9.95 9.11 7.92
N ALA A 614 -9.87 9.35 9.23
CA ALA A 614 -10.82 10.19 9.97
C ALA A 614 -10.11 11.42 10.56
N ALA A 615 -10.72 12.59 10.42
CA ALA A 615 -10.22 13.84 10.99
C ALA A 615 -11.12 14.35 12.13
N ILE A 616 -10.50 14.85 13.21
CA ILE A 616 -11.16 15.49 14.35
C ILE A 616 -10.54 16.86 14.56
N THR A 617 -11.37 17.92 14.49
CA THR A 617 -10.93 19.29 14.80
C THR A 617 -11.04 19.56 16.29
N LEU A 618 -9.95 20.00 16.90
CA LEU A 618 -9.87 20.54 18.25
C LEU A 618 -9.70 22.06 18.17
N GLN A 619 -10.62 22.79 18.77
CA GLN A 619 -10.50 24.24 18.94
C GLN A 619 -9.60 24.53 20.14
N PRO A 620 -8.81 25.62 20.11
CA PRO A 620 -8.11 26.08 21.30
C PRO A 620 -9.13 26.48 22.37
N GLU A 621 -8.79 26.26 23.63
CA GLU A 621 -9.55 26.81 24.74
C GLU A 621 -9.50 28.35 24.70
N GLY A 622 -10.58 29.00 25.15
CA GLY A 622 -10.60 30.44 25.33
C GLY A 622 -9.49 30.92 26.31
N PRO A 623 -9.09 32.20 26.21
CA PRO A 623 -7.97 32.76 26.98
C PRO A 623 -8.10 32.61 28.50
#